data_AF-A0A2V7CRQ2-F1
#
_entry.id   AF-A0A2V7CRQ2-F1
#
_cell.length_a   1.000
_cell.length_b   1.000
_cell.length_c   1.000
_cell.angle_alpha   90.00
_cell.angle_beta   90.00
_cell.angle_gamma   90.00
#
_symmetry.space_group_name_H-M   'P 1'
#
loop_
_entity.id
_entity.type
_entity.pdbx_description
1 polymer ?
#
loop_
_entity_poly.entity_id
_entity_poly.type
_entity_poly.pdbx_seq_one_letter_code
_entity_poly.pdbx_strand_id
1 'polypeptide(L)'
;MVFKLRSPAIAPSGHIPAKYTCDGSDLSPPLRWTDPPLNTQSFALIVDDHDASGGATVHWLLYGVAGSLRELPEGVPTRDTVENIGTQGTNGFGKVGYGGPCPPPGPSHHYFFRLYALDAPVELPPRTAKVDVLRTIHGHVLGRAELMGRYSRKEPSDRPEGVGDHAPALMAELAIPSLPTALNSAMYLIGELTNDEAGTRVLAEINLRFARIEEIISDVRFNRQQDGWGISKPRSLQLVDEHMGMLDLLMAESRSRPEPLKRLEVARAALSFHRKRIERE
;
A
#
# COMPACT_ATOMS: atom_id res chain seq x y z
N MET A 1 -15.60 19.07 -18.79
CA MET A 1 -16.15 18.04 -17.88
C MET A 1 -14.98 17.39 -17.13
N VAL A 2 -15.22 16.77 -15.97
CA VAL A 2 -14.16 16.27 -15.07
C VAL A 2 -14.10 14.75 -15.15
N PHE A 3 -12.92 14.19 -15.39
CA PHE A 3 -12.67 12.74 -15.41
C PHE A 3 -13.10 12.10 -14.08
N LYS A 4 -14.03 11.14 -14.13
CA LYS A 4 -14.66 10.54 -12.93
C LYS A 4 -14.68 9.03 -13.02
N LEU A 5 -14.41 8.37 -11.90
CA LEU A 5 -14.50 6.93 -11.71
C LEU A 5 -15.63 6.63 -10.70
N ARG A 6 -16.44 5.62 -11.00
CA ARG A 6 -17.56 5.18 -10.17
C ARG A 6 -17.73 3.67 -10.26
N SER A 7 -18.46 3.10 -9.32
CA SER A 7 -18.94 1.73 -9.38
C SER A 7 -20.43 1.71 -9.07
N PRO A 8 -21.28 1.00 -9.84
CA PRO A 8 -22.67 0.80 -9.44
C PRO A 8 -22.80 -0.08 -8.19
N ALA A 9 -21.74 -0.81 -7.82
CA ALA A 9 -21.73 -1.69 -6.64
C ALA A 9 -21.25 -0.98 -5.35
N ILE A 10 -20.47 0.09 -5.47
CA ILE A 10 -19.98 0.86 -4.32
C ILE A 10 -20.87 2.09 -4.18
N ALA A 11 -21.73 2.06 -3.16
CA ALA A 11 -22.65 3.16 -2.87
C ALA A 11 -21.89 4.47 -2.54
N PRO A 12 -22.54 5.65 -2.62
CA PRO A 12 -21.92 6.92 -2.23
C PRO A 12 -21.37 6.95 -0.80
N SER A 13 -21.91 6.11 0.09
CA SER A 13 -21.42 5.91 1.46
C SER A 13 -20.06 5.19 1.55
N GLY A 14 -19.54 4.71 0.41
CA GLY A 14 -18.27 4.02 0.26
C GLY A 14 -18.32 2.53 0.61
N HIS A 15 -19.42 1.99 1.14
CA HIS A 15 -19.42 0.59 1.58
C HIS A 15 -19.20 -0.38 0.39
N ILE A 16 -18.22 -1.28 0.51
CA ILE A 16 -17.97 -2.36 -0.44
C ILE A 16 -18.78 -3.59 0.00
N PRO A 17 -19.72 -4.09 -0.83
CA PRO A 17 -20.48 -5.30 -0.50
C PRO A 17 -19.58 -6.53 -0.32
N ALA A 18 -19.93 -7.41 0.63
CA ALA A 18 -19.14 -8.62 0.96
C ALA A 18 -18.81 -9.50 -0.26
N LYS A 19 -19.68 -9.50 -1.28
CA LYS A 19 -19.45 -10.18 -2.58
C LYS A 19 -18.09 -9.87 -3.22
N TYR A 20 -17.59 -8.65 -3.05
CA TYR A 20 -16.33 -8.16 -3.62
C TYR A 20 -15.16 -8.28 -2.64
N THR A 21 -15.31 -9.05 -1.57
CA THR A 21 -14.32 -9.19 -0.49
C THR A 21 -14.00 -10.67 -0.30
N CYS A 22 -12.97 -10.97 0.49
CA CYS A 22 -12.63 -12.35 0.82
C CYS A 22 -13.68 -13.05 1.71
N ASP A 23 -14.64 -12.33 2.28
CA ASP A 23 -15.80 -12.90 3.00
C ASP A 23 -16.96 -13.30 2.06
N GLY A 24 -16.83 -13.02 0.76
CA GLY A 24 -17.80 -13.39 -0.26
C GLY A 24 -17.13 -14.12 -1.43
N SER A 25 -17.50 -13.74 -2.65
CA SER A 25 -17.01 -14.40 -3.87
C SER A 25 -15.67 -13.84 -4.36
N ASP A 26 -15.11 -12.84 -3.69
CA ASP A 26 -13.85 -12.18 -4.03
C ASP A 26 -13.76 -11.70 -5.50
N LEU A 27 -14.91 -11.25 -6.04
CA LEU A 27 -14.99 -10.75 -7.41
C LEU A 27 -14.54 -9.29 -7.48
N SER A 28 -13.94 -8.87 -8.61
CA SER A 28 -13.71 -7.44 -8.83
C SER A 28 -15.03 -6.70 -9.02
N PRO A 29 -15.21 -5.51 -8.42
CA PRO A 29 -16.43 -4.74 -8.60
C PRO A 29 -16.52 -4.18 -10.03
N PRO A 30 -17.72 -4.02 -10.59
CA PRO A 30 -17.89 -3.32 -11.86
C PRO A 30 -17.43 -1.86 -11.70
N LEU A 31 -16.66 -1.35 -12.66
CA LEU A 31 -16.16 0.02 -12.65
C LEU A 31 -16.63 0.76 -13.91
N ARG A 32 -16.93 2.05 -13.78
CA ARG A 32 -17.36 2.92 -14.88
C ARG A 32 -16.68 4.26 -14.77
N TRP A 33 -16.28 4.84 -15.90
CA TRP A 33 -15.70 6.18 -15.92
C TRP A 33 -16.22 7.04 -17.07
N THR A 34 -16.24 8.35 -16.84
CA THR A 34 -16.69 9.35 -17.80
C THR A 34 -15.65 10.43 -17.98
N ASP A 35 -15.70 11.11 -19.14
CA ASP A 35 -14.91 12.30 -19.42
C ASP A 35 -13.38 12.13 -19.28
N PRO A 36 -12.77 11.06 -19.84
CA PRO A 36 -11.32 10.98 -19.84
C PRO A 36 -10.72 12.18 -20.59
N PRO A 37 -9.53 12.65 -20.19
CA PRO A 37 -8.83 13.72 -20.88
C PRO A 37 -8.71 13.45 -22.40
N LEU A 38 -8.69 14.52 -23.19
CA LEU A 38 -8.40 14.41 -24.63
C LEU A 38 -7.05 13.71 -24.83
N ASN A 39 -6.93 12.96 -25.93
CA ASN A 39 -5.74 12.17 -26.28
C ASN A 39 -5.44 10.97 -25.36
N THR A 40 -6.38 10.54 -24.52
CA THR A 40 -6.23 9.30 -23.77
C THR A 40 -6.15 8.10 -24.72
N GLN A 41 -4.98 7.44 -24.76
CA GLN A 41 -4.73 6.24 -25.57
C GLN A 41 -4.94 4.95 -24.78
N SER A 42 -4.62 4.97 -23.48
CA SER A 42 -4.84 3.81 -22.61
C SER A 42 -5.15 4.22 -21.17
N PHE A 43 -5.58 3.25 -20.36
CA PHE A 43 -5.72 3.40 -18.92
C PHE A 43 -4.90 2.38 -18.14
N ALA A 44 -4.51 2.79 -16.93
CA ALA A 44 -4.01 1.90 -15.88
C ALA A 44 -4.87 2.05 -14.61
N LEU A 45 -5.22 0.94 -13.98
CA LEU A 45 -5.97 0.86 -12.73
C LEU A 45 -5.06 0.29 -11.64
N ILE A 46 -5.00 1.00 -10.52
CA ILE A 46 -4.34 0.57 -9.30
C ILE A 46 -5.37 0.61 -8.17
N VAL A 47 -5.54 -0.50 -7.47
CA VAL A 47 -6.35 -0.58 -6.25
C VAL A 47 -5.42 -0.88 -5.10
N ASP A 48 -5.41 -0.01 -4.08
CA ASP A 48 -4.61 -0.22 -2.87
C ASP A 48 -5.35 0.19 -1.58
N ASP A 49 -4.90 -0.39 -0.47
CA ASP A 49 -5.37 -0.14 0.89
C ASP A 49 -4.18 0.35 1.72
N HIS A 50 -4.24 1.59 2.20
CA HIS A 50 -3.16 2.23 2.97
C HIS A 50 -3.34 2.04 4.49
N ASP A 51 -4.47 1.50 4.93
CA ASP A 51 -4.78 1.27 6.35
C ASP A 51 -4.27 -0.10 6.84
N ALA A 52 -3.80 -0.95 5.93
CA ALA A 52 -3.19 -2.23 6.27
C ALA A 52 -1.97 -2.06 7.17
N SER A 53 -1.96 -2.77 8.30
CA SER A 53 -0.93 -2.71 9.35
C SER A 53 0.48 -3.12 8.89
N GLY A 54 0.59 -3.82 7.75
CA GLY A 54 1.85 -4.17 7.09
C GLY A 54 2.32 -3.20 5.99
N GLY A 55 1.64 -2.06 5.83
CA GLY A 55 1.88 -1.08 4.77
C GLY A 55 0.89 -1.22 3.62
N ALA A 56 0.93 -0.25 2.69
CA ALA A 56 -0.03 -0.18 1.59
C ALA A 56 -0.12 -1.50 0.80
N THR A 57 -1.27 -2.17 0.89
CA THR A 57 -1.50 -3.46 0.22
C THR A 57 -2.12 -3.19 -1.14
N VAL A 58 -1.52 -3.76 -2.20
CA VAL A 58 -2.05 -3.65 -3.56
C VAL A 58 -3.09 -4.75 -3.77
N HIS A 59 -4.33 -4.36 -4.01
CA HIS A 59 -5.44 -5.28 -4.26
C HIS A 59 -5.60 -5.62 -5.75
N TRP A 60 -5.23 -4.70 -6.64
CA TRP A 60 -5.33 -4.94 -8.09
C TRP A 60 -4.41 -4.03 -8.89
N LEU A 61 -3.76 -4.61 -9.90
CA LEU A 61 -3.04 -3.90 -10.95
C LEU A 61 -3.56 -4.35 -12.30
N LEU A 62 -4.00 -3.41 -13.13
CA LEU A 62 -4.45 -3.64 -14.49
C LEU A 62 -3.94 -2.50 -15.37
N TYR A 63 -3.35 -2.82 -16.52
CA TYR A 63 -2.75 -1.83 -17.43
C TYR A 63 -2.93 -2.28 -18.88
N GLY A 64 -2.72 -1.34 -19.81
CA GLY A 64 -2.99 -1.56 -21.22
C GLY A 64 -4.49 -1.62 -21.55
N VAL A 65 -5.34 -1.03 -20.70
CA VAL A 65 -6.77 -0.92 -20.97
C VAL A 65 -6.98 0.08 -22.09
N ALA A 66 -7.73 -0.28 -23.14
CA ALA A 66 -7.91 0.60 -24.29
C ALA A 66 -8.53 1.96 -23.91
N GLY A 67 -8.00 3.05 -24.45
CA GLY A 67 -8.47 4.43 -24.20
C GLY A 67 -9.93 4.68 -24.64
N SER A 68 -10.50 3.80 -25.45
CA SER A 68 -11.92 3.80 -25.85
C SER A 68 -12.85 3.15 -24.82
N LEU A 69 -12.33 2.29 -23.94
CA LEU A 69 -13.14 1.58 -22.94
C LEU A 69 -13.66 2.56 -21.87
N ARG A 70 -14.89 2.35 -21.38
CA ARG A 70 -15.54 3.21 -20.37
C ARG A 70 -16.01 2.45 -19.14
N GLU A 71 -15.86 1.13 -19.14
CA GLU A 71 -16.24 0.29 -18.03
C GLU A 71 -15.40 -0.99 -17.95
N LEU A 72 -15.34 -1.55 -16.75
CA LEU A 72 -14.89 -2.92 -16.50
C LEU A 72 -16.08 -3.72 -15.96
N PRO A 73 -16.32 -4.93 -16.47
CA PRO A 73 -17.36 -5.78 -15.94
C PRO A 73 -17.02 -6.23 -14.52
N GLU A 74 -18.05 -6.65 -13.78
CA GLU A 74 -17.85 -7.39 -12.54
C GLU A 74 -17.07 -8.68 -12.82
N GLY A 75 -16.18 -9.06 -11.89
CA GLY A 75 -15.55 -10.38 -11.92
C GLY A 75 -14.59 -10.57 -13.09
N VAL A 76 -13.81 -9.52 -13.42
CA VAL A 76 -12.69 -9.64 -14.37
C VAL A 76 -11.81 -10.84 -13.97
N PRO A 77 -11.63 -11.85 -14.84
CA PRO A 77 -10.93 -13.08 -14.48
C PRO A 77 -9.48 -12.83 -14.04
N THR A 78 -9.03 -13.54 -13.00
CA THR A 78 -7.67 -13.47 -12.46
C THR A 78 -6.68 -14.27 -13.33
N ARG A 79 -6.32 -13.72 -14.50
CA ARG A 79 -5.35 -14.27 -15.46
C ARG A 79 -4.43 -13.18 -16.00
N ASP A 80 -3.26 -13.58 -16.47
CA ASP A 80 -2.18 -12.69 -16.94
C ASP A 80 -2.67 -11.58 -17.89
N THR A 81 -3.41 -11.94 -18.94
CA THR A 81 -4.07 -10.99 -19.84
C THR A 81 -5.51 -11.41 -20.08
N VAL A 82 -6.42 -10.43 -20.04
CA VAL A 82 -7.84 -10.62 -20.33
C VAL A 82 -8.15 -9.90 -21.64
N GLU A 83 -8.62 -10.67 -22.62
CA GLU A 83 -8.99 -10.15 -23.94
C GLU A 83 -10.00 -8.99 -23.80
N ASN A 84 -9.79 -7.94 -24.60
CA ASN A 84 -10.58 -6.69 -24.60
C ASN A 84 -10.56 -5.89 -23.28
N ILE A 85 -9.77 -6.30 -22.28
CA ILE A 85 -9.64 -5.59 -21.00
C ILE A 85 -8.21 -5.09 -20.79
N GLY A 86 -7.20 -5.97 -20.80
CA GLY A 86 -5.81 -5.58 -20.58
C GLY A 86 -5.00 -6.63 -19.83
N THR A 87 -3.80 -6.23 -19.41
CA THR A 87 -2.81 -7.09 -18.74
C THR A 87 -2.79 -6.79 -17.24
N GLN A 88 -2.69 -7.85 -16.43
CA GLN A 88 -2.76 -7.76 -14.97
C GLN A 88 -1.39 -7.97 -14.32
N GLY A 89 -1.11 -7.15 -13.32
CA GLY A 89 0.11 -7.23 -12.51
C GLY A 89 -0.01 -8.19 -11.33
N THR A 90 1.06 -8.27 -10.54
CA THR A 90 1.08 -9.03 -9.28
C THR A 90 0.56 -8.17 -8.14
N ASN A 91 -0.47 -8.64 -7.43
CA ASN A 91 -1.03 -7.97 -6.27
C ASN A 91 -0.24 -8.29 -4.98
N GLY A 92 -0.58 -7.62 -3.88
CA GLY A 92 0.07 -7.77 -2.57
C GLY A 92 -0.07 -9.16 -1.94
N PHE A 93 -0.93 -10.01 -2.48
CA PHE A 93 -1.10 -11.41 -2.08
C PHE A 93 -0.25 -12.38 -2.92
N GLY A 94 0.62 -11.86 -3.80
CA GLY A 94 1.45 -12.67 -4.71
C GLY A 94 0.66 -13.32 -5.85
N LYS A 95 -0.59 -12.86 -6.11
CA LYS A 95 -1.48 -13.39 -7.15
C LYS A 95 -1.62 -12.40 -8.30
N VAL A 96 -2.10 -12.89 -9.43
CA VAL A 96 -2.45 -12.04 -10.58
C VAL A 96 -3.90 -11.56 -10.46
N GLY A 97 -4.14 -10.30 -10.83
CA GLY A 97 -5.46 -9.71 -10.86
C GLY A 97 -5.99 -9.26 -9.49
N TYR A 98 -7.31 -9.17 -9.38
CA TYR A 98 -7.98 -8.68 -8.18
C TYR A 98 -7.87 -9.66 -7.01
N GLY A 99 -7.55 -9.14 -5.83
CA GLY A 99 -7.84 -9.78 -4.55
C GLY A 99 -8.57 -8.77 -3.68
N GLY A 100 -9.72 -9.13 -3.12
CA GLY A 100 -10.61 -8.19 -2.45
C GLY A 100 -10.18 -7.80 -1.04
N PRO A 101 -10.90 -6.85 -0.43
CA PRO A 101 -10.76 -6.50 0.98
C PRO A 101 -10.73 -7.73 1.88
N CYS A 102 -9.74 -7.78 2.75
CA CYS A 102 -9.63 -8.84 3.76
C CYS A 102 -9.03 -8.31 5.07
N PRO A 103 -9.56 -7.20 5.62
CA PRO A 103 -9.00 -6.59 6.81
C PRO A 103 -9.19 -7.52 8.03
N PRO A 104 -8.32 -7.44 9.04
CA PRO A 104 -8.61 -8.06 10.34
C PRO A 104 -9.92 -7.48 10.94
N PRO A 105 -10.55 -8.17 11.90
CA PRO A 105 -11.64 -7.59 12.69
C PRO A 105 -11.21 -6.27 13.32
N GLY A 106 -12.07 -5.24 13.25
CA GLY A 106 -11.76 -3.93 13.80
C GLY A 106 -12.20 -2.75 12.92
N PRO A 107 -11.47 -1.63 12.94
CA PRO A 107 -11.79 -0.44 12.18
C PRO A 107 -11.93 -0.69 10.68
N SER A 108 -12.66 0.19 10.01
CA SER A 108 -12.81 0.12 8.56
C SER A 108 -11.52 0.53 7.85
N HIS A 109 -11.11 -0.28 6.89
CA HIS A 109 -10.06 0.06 5.94
C HIS A 109 -10.67 0.78 4.73
N HIS A 110 -9.85 1.59 4.04
CA HIS A 110 -10.17 2.35 2.85
C HIS A 110 -9.39 1.82 1.65
N TYR A 111 -10.12 1.48 0.61
CA TYR A 111 -9.62 0.91 -0.65
C TYR A 111 -9.76 1.96 -1.74
N PHE A 112 -8.64 2.41 -2.29
CA PHE A 112 -8.59 3.45 -3.30
C PHE A 112 -8.45 2.83 -4.69
N PHE A 113 -9.50 2.93 -5.49
CA PHE A 113 -9.48 2.60 -6.90
C PHE A 113 -9.02 3.83 -7.68
N ARG A 114 -7.80 3.80 -8.23
CA ARG A 114 -7.21 4.90 -8.99
C ARG A 114 -7.08 4.51 -10.45
N LEU A 115 -7.79 5.25 -11.31
CA LEU A 115 -7.71 5.10 -12.76
C LEU A 115 -6.88 6.25 -13.34
N TYR A 116 -5.82 5.91 -14.04
CA TYR A 116 -4.92 6.83 -14.72
C TYR A 116 -5.24 6.81 -16.21
N ALA A 117 -5.50 7.98 -16.79
CA ALA A 117 -5.65 8.19 -18.22
C ALA A 117 -4.28 8.58 -18.80
N LEU A 118 -3.84 7.88 -19.86
CA LEU A 118 -2.47 7.95 -20.34
C LEU A 118 -2.43 8.37 -21.81
N ASP A 119 -1.43 9.18 -22.18
CA ASP A 119 -1.21 9.65 -23.56
C ASP A 119 -0.48 8.63 -24.44
N ALA A 120 -0.13 7.47 -23.91
CA ALA A 120 0.58 6.39 -24.58
C ALA A 120 -0.09 5.04 -24.30
N PRO A 121 0.06 4.05 -25.20
CA PRO A 121 -0.24 2.66 -24.86
C PRO A 121 0.71 2.16 -23.77
N VAL A 122 0.23 1.30 -22.87
CA VAL A 122 1.06 0.64 -21.86
C VAL A 122 1.22 -0.83 -22.21
N GLU A 123 2.40 -1.17 -22.70
CA GLU A 123 2.82 -2.53 -22.99
C GLU A 123 3.83 -2.98 -21.93
N LEU A 124 3.30 -3.64 -20.90
CA LEU A 124 4.11 -4.25 -19.85
C LEU A 124 3.87 -5.76 -19.85
N PRO A 125 4.88 -6.58 -19.51
CA PRO A 125 4.68 -8.00 -19.29
C PRO A 125 3.56 -8.24 -18.26
N PRO A 126 2.88 -9.40 -18.29
CA PRO A 126 2.02 -9.78 -17.17
C PRO A 126 2.81 -9.87 -15.86
N ARG A 127 2.09 -9.78 -14.73
CA ARG A 127 2.66 -9.94 -13.39
C ARG A 127 3.68 -8.88 -12.98
N THR A 128 3.76 -7.77 -13.72
CA THR A 128 4.58 -6.61 -13.34
C THR A 128 4.16 -6.05 -11.97
N ALA A 129 5.14 -5.66 -11.16
CA ALA A 129 4.91 -5.09 -9.84
C ALA A 129 4.46 -3.63 -9.94
N LYS A 130 3.75 -3.13 -8.91
CA LYS A 130 3.22 -1.75 -8.87
C LYS A 130 4.29 -0.69 -9.14
N VAL A 131 5.50 -0.87 -8.60
CA VAL A 131 6.59 0.10 -8.75
C VAL A 131 6.99 0.30 -10.21
N ASP A 132 7.04 -0.78 -10.98
CA ASP A 132 7.41 -0.72 -12.39
C ASP A 132 6.24 -0.18 -13.22
N VAL A 133 4.99 -0.54 -12.91
CA VAL A 133 3.81 0.07 -13.54
C VAL A 133 3.80 1.58 -13.33
N LEU A 134 4.00 2.04 -12.09
CA LEU A 134 4.06 3.48 -11.76
C LEU A 134 5.21 4.18 -12.48
N ARG A 135 6.38 3.54 -12.59
CA ARG A 135 7.54 4.07 -13.32
C ARG A 135 7.24 4.20 -14.81
N THR A 136 6.60 3.21 -15.42
CA THR A 136 6.26 3.22 -16.85
C THR A 136 5.23 4.28 -17.19
N ILE A 137 4.22 4.51 -16.34
CA ILE A 137 3.20 5.53 -16.61
C ILE A 137 3.67 6.94 -16.24
N HIS A 138 4.79 7.08 -15.54
CA HIS A 138 5.33 8.38 -15.14
C HIS A 138 5.64 9.23 -16.38
N GLY A 139 5.22 10.50 -16.37
CA GLY A 139 5.34 11.40 -17.53
C GLY A 139 4.24 11.23 -18.60
N HIS A 140 3.45 10.15 -18.54
CA HIS A 140 2.37 9.86 -19.51
C HIS A 140 0.95 10.14 -18.97
N VAL A 141 0.82 10.52 -17.69
CA VAL A 141 -0.48 10.72 -17.05
C VAL A 141 -1.12 12.04 -17.48
N LEU A 142 -2.22 11.95 -18.24
CA LEU A 142 -3.05 13.09 -18.62
C LEU A 142 -4.07 13.47 -17.54
N GLY A 143 -4.48 12.50 -16.73
CA GLY A 143 -5.44 12.71 -15.66
C GLY A 143 -5.64 11.47 -14.80
N ARG A 144 -6.19 11.69 -13.60
CA ARG A 144 -6.48 10.64 -12.63
C ARG A 144 -7.89 10.79 -12.09
N ALA A 145 -8.62 9.69 -12.03
CA ALA A 145 -9.89 9.59 -11.32
C ALA A 145 -9.74 8.61 -10.15
N GLU A 146 -10.45 8.87 -9.06
CA GLU A 146 -10.39 8.06 -7.85
C GLU A 146 -11.80 7.74 -7.35
N LEU A 147 -11.98 6.49 -6.89
CA LEU A 147 -13.13 6.03 -6.14
C LEU A 147 -12.60 5.39 -4.86
N MET A 148 -13.12 5.82 -3.71
CA MET A 148 -12.81 5.19 -2.42
C MET A 148 -13.97 4.29 -2.01
N GLY A 149 -13.65 3.05 -1.66
CA GLY A 149 -14.54 2.13 -0.96
C GLY A 149 -14.01 1.81 0.42
N ARG A 150 -14.86 1.30 1.31
CA ARG A 150 -14.51 0.93 2.68
C ARG A 150 -15.13 -0.40 3.08
N TYR A 151 -14.38 -1.17 3.86
CA TYR A 151 -14.81 -2.46 4.40
C TYR A 151 -14.24 -2.68 5.80
N SER A 152 -15.01 -3.32 6.66
CA SER A 152 -14.65 -3.65 8.04
C SER A 152 -15.26 -5.00 8.40
N ARG A 153 -14.56 -5.81 9.18
CA ARG A 153 -15.13 -6.99 9.83
C ARG A 153 -15.52 -6.65 11.27
N LYS A 154 -16.69 -7.13 11.71
CA LYS A 154 -17.10 -7.00 13.11
C LYS A 154 -16.12 -7.77 14.00
N GLU A 155 -15.80 -7.22 15.18
CA GLU A 155 -15.12 -7.99 16.23
C GLU A 155 -15.95 -9.26 16.57
N PRO A 156 -15.30 -10.40 16.87
CA PRO A 156 -16.01 -11.56 17.36
C PRO A 156 -16.77 -11.19 18.65
N SER A 157 -18.09 -11.37 18.67
CA SER A 157 -18.95 -10.99 19.80
C SER A 157 -18.97 -12.03 20.93
N ASP A 158 -17.86 -12.70 21.20
CA ASP A 158 -17.72 -13.65 22.31
C ASP A 158 -16.93 -12.99 23.45
N ARG A 159 -17.61 -12.16 24.25
CA ARG A 159 -17.19 -11.88 25.63
C ARG A 159 -18.27 -12.42 26.58
N PRO A 160 -17.96 -13.35 27.49
CA PRO A 160 -18.88 -13.69 28.56
C PRO A 160 -19.02 -12.48 29.50
N GLU A 161 -20.27 -12.15 29.86
CA GLU A 161 -20.57 -11.10 30.83
C GLU A 161 -19.96 -11.42 32.20
N GLY A 162 -19.22 -10.46 32.77
CA GLY A 162 -18.84 -10.47 34.19
C GLY A 162 -17.46 -11.02 34.53
N VAL A 163 -16.39 -10.31 34.14
CA VAL A 163 -15.12 -10.30 34.90
C VAL A 163 -14.57 -8.87 34.86
N GLY A 164 -14.34 -8.30 36.04
CA GLY A 164 -13.91 -6.91 36.24
C GLY A 164 -12.52 -6.61 35.71
N ASP A 165 -12.29 -5.32 35.50
CA ASP A 165 -11.03 -4.70 35.09
C ASP A 165 -9.85 -5.25 35.90
N HIS A 166 -8.91 -5.93 35.22
CA HIS A 166 -7.45 -5.87 35.42
C HIS A 166 -6.74 -6.98 34.63
N ALA A 167 -6.38 -6.70 33.36
CA ALA A 167 -5.13 -7.07 32.66
C ALA A 167 -5.36 -6.87 31.14
N PRO A 168 -4.70 -5.91 30.48
CA PRO A 168 -5.17 -5.38 29.20
C PRO A 168 -4.79 -6.25 28.02
N ALA A 169 -5.46 -6.00 26.90
CA ALA A 169 -5.18 -6.40 25.52
C ALA A 169 -3.79 -5.93 24.99
N LEU A 170 -2.76 -5.96 25.83
CA LEU A 170 -1.43 -5.39 25.67
C LEU A 170 -0.45 -6.33 24.93
N MET A 171 -0.94 -7.21 24.07
CA MET A 171 -0.09 -8.05 23.22
C MET A 171 -0.37 -7.94 21.73
N ALA A 172 -1.46 -7.26 21.31
CA ALA A 172 -1.81 -7.14 19.89
C ALA A 172 -1.47 -5.78 19.26
N GLU A 173 -1.11 -4.75 20.06
CA GLU A 173 -1.00 -3.36 19.58
C GLU A 173 0.40 -2.74 19.75
N LEU A 174 1.42 -3.53 20.15
CA LEU A 174 2.79 -3.04 20.39
C LEU A 174 3.90 -3.86 19.72
N ALA A 175 3.60 -4.64 18.68
CA ALA A 175 4.61 -5.46 18.01
C ALA A 175 4.66 -5.20 16.49
N ILE A 176 5.59 -4.31 16.13
CA ILE A 176 6.31 -4.21 14.85
C ILE A 176 5.52 -3.46 13.74
N PRO A 177 5.82 -2.18 13.45
CA PRO A 177 5.72 -1.75 12.05
C PRO A 177 6.68 -2.66 11.30
N SER A 178 6.15 -3.52 10.42
CA SER A 178 7.00 -4.21 9.47
C SER A 178 7.84 -3.12 8.83
N LEU A 179 9.15 -3.31 8.79
CA LEU A 179 10.08 -2.40 8.13
C LEU A 179 9.53 -1.71 6.86
N PRO A 180 8.83 -2.42 5.96
CA PRO A 180 8.18 -1.84 4.78
C PRO A 180 7.22 -0.67 5.05
N THR A 181 6.57 -0.62 6.21
CA THR A 181 5.56 0.40 6.57
C THR A 181 6.18 1.75 6.91
N ALA A 182 7.24 1.72 7.71
CA ALA A 182 8.03 2.93 8.01
C ALA A 182 8.74 3.43 6.74
N LEU A 183 9.20 2.49 5.90
CA LEU A 183 9.88 2.73 4.65
C LEU A 183 8.99 3.38 3.57
N ASN A 184 7.75 2.89 3.40
CA ASN A 184 6.79 3.50 2.47
C ASN A 184 6.27 4.87 2.93
N SER A 185 6.12 5.08 4.24
CA SER A 185 5.75 6.38 4.80
C SER A 185 6.86 7.42 4.57
N ALA A 186 8.11 6.99 4.70
CA ALA A 186 9.29 7.79 4.35
C ALA A 186 9.32 8.13 2.84
N MET A 187 9.05 7.18 1.94
CA MET A 187 9.01 7.42 0.48
C MET A 187 7.91 8.41 0.06
N TYR A 188 6.74 8.35 0.70
CA TYR A 188 5.64 9.28 0.42
C TYR A 188 6.02 10.72 0.81
N LEU A 189 6.72 10.89 1.94
CA LEU A 189 7.24 12.17 2.40
C LEU A 189 8.36 12.72 1.51
N ILE A 190 9.22 11.85 0.98
CA ILE A 190 10.28 12.22 0.02
C ILE A 190 9.69 12.83 -1.26
N GLY A 191 8.59 12.28 -1.76
CA GLY A 191 7.89 12.83 -2.94
C GLY A 191 7.32 14.24 -2.75
N GLU A 192 7.05 14.66 -1.51
CA GLU A 192 6.64 16.03 -1.17
C GLU A 192 7.83 16.98 -0.89
N LEU A 193 9.03 16.43 -0.67
CA LEU A 193 10.23 17.18 -0.27
C LEU A 193 11.14 17.56 -1.45
N THR A 194 11.06 16.89 -2.60
CA THR A 194 12.03 17.06 -3.70
C THR A 194 11.56 18.06 -4.77
N ASN A 195 11.85 19.35 -4.59
CA ASN A 195 11.87 20.34 -5.69
C ASN A 195 13.10 21.29 -5.62
N ASP A 196 14.10 21.00 -4.78
CA ASP A 196 15.33 21.79 -4.67
C ASP A 196 16.61 20.91 -4.51
N GLU A 197 17.76 21.57 -4.57
CA GLU A 197 19.09 20.96 -4.54
C GLU A 197 19.42 20.28 -3.18
N ALA A 198 18.76 20.71 -2.10
CA ALA A 198 18.88 20.11 -0.76
C ALA A 198 18.14 18.76 -0.70
N GLY A 199 16.95 18.67 -1.29
CA GLY A 199 16.18 17.43 -1.43
C GLY A 199 16.95 16.32 -2.16
N THR A 200 17.83 16.69 -3.11
CA THR A 200 18.64 15.72 -3.88
C THR A 200 19.71 15.03 -3.03
N ARG A 201 20.33 15.74 -2.08
CA ARG A 201 21.34 15.16 -1.17
C ARG A 201 20.70 14.26 -0.11
N VAL A 202 19.57 14.68 0.45
CA VAL A 202 18.78 13.89 1.40
C VAL A 202 18.27 12.60 0.74
N LEU A 203 17.83 12.67 -0.51
CA LEU A 203 17.41 11.52 -1.30
C LEU A 203 18.54 10.49 -1.51
N ALA A 204 19.76 10.94 -1.81
CA ALA A 204 20.90 10.05 -2.02
C ALA A 204 21.26 9.28 -0.74
N GLU A 205 21.28 9.95 0.42
CA GLU A 205 21.55 9.31 1.71
C GLU A 205 20.42 8.36 2.14
N ILE A 206 19.17 8.72 1.86
CA ILE A 206 18.04 7.82 2.08
C ILE A 206 18.16 6.57 1.20
N ASN A 207 18.43 6.72 -0.09
CA ASN A 207 18.60 5.58 -1.01
C ASN A 207 19.74 4.64 -0.57
N LEU A 208 20.84 5.18 -0.02
CA LEU A 208 21.93 4.38 0.55
C LEU A 208 21.47 3.57 1.77
N ARG A 209 20.63 4.15 2.63
CA ARG A 209 20.05 3.46 3.80
C ARG A 209 19.06 2.37 3.39
N PHE A 210 18.24 2.64 2.38
CA PHE A 210 17.37 1.65 1.75
C PHE A 210 18.15 0.43 1.24
N ALA A 211 19.25 0.65 0.50
CA ALA A 211 20.07 -0.44 0.00
C ALA A 211 20.65 -1.31 1.15
N ARG A 212 21.07 -0.70 2.26
CA ARG A 212 21.53 -1.44 3.46
C ARG A 212 20.42 -2.23 4.14
N ILE A 213 19.19 -1.70 4.13
CA ILE A 213 18.01 -2.40 4.64
C ILE A 213 17.68 -3.62 3.77
N GLU A 214 17.70 -3.46 2.45
CA GLU A 214 17.47 -4.57 1.51
C GLU A 214 18.52 -5.67 1.68
N GLU A 215 19.78 -5.32 1.90
CA GLU A 215 20.86 -6.27 2.23
C GLU A 215 20.61 -7.02 3.53
N ILE A 216 20.13 -6.34 4.59
CA ILE A 216 19.83 -7.01 5.86
C ILE A 216 18.63 -7.96 5.71
N ILE A 217 17.65 -7.61 4.89
CA ILE A 217 16.44 -8.41 4.67
C ILE A 217 16.68 -9.56 3.69
N SER A 218 17.59 -9.41 2.71
CA SER A 218 17.86 -10.45 1.70
C SER A 218 18.41 -11.74 2.29
N ASP A 219 19.02 -11.66 3.48
CA ASP A 219 19.57 -12.81 4.21
C ASP A 219 18.54 -13.48 5.15
N VAL A 220 17.34 -12.90 5.31
CA VAL A 220 16.32 -13.41 6.22
C VAL A 220 15.60 -14.60 5.59
N ARG A 221 15.88 -15.80 6.10
CA ARG A 221 15.14 -17.02 5.76
C ARG A 221 14.15 -17.39 6.87
N PHE A 222 13.01 -17.95 6.48
CA PHE A 222 12.06 -18.54 7.42
C PHE A 222 12.68 -19.77 8.08
N ASN A 223 12.89 -19.73 9.40
CA ASN A 223 13.46 -20.84 10.15
C ASN A 223 12.34 -21.68 10.79
N ARG A 224 12.04 -22.83 10.17
CA ARG A 224 11.00 -23.76 10.65
C ARG A 224 11.27 -24.38 12.02
N GLN A 225 12.52 -24.36 12.52
CA GLN A 225 12.81 -24.90 13.86
C GLN A 225 12.57 -23.89 14.98
N GLN A 226 12.51 -22.60 14.66
CA GLN A 226 12.29 -21.53 15.64
C GLN A 226 10.92 -20.85 15.50
N ASP A 227 10.06 -21.37 14.60
CA ASP A 227 8.77 -20.76 14.23
C ASP A 227 8.87 -19.23 14.09
N GLY A 228 9.87 -18.78 13.34
CA GLY A 228 10.21 -17.36 13.23
C GLY A 228 11.13 -17.04 12.06
N TRP A 229 11.19 -15.75 11.73
CA TRP A 229 12.13 -15.21 10.74
C TRP A 229 13.54 -15.21 11.34
N GLY A 230 14.50 -15.86 10.67
CA GLY A 230 15.85 -16.13 11.19
C GLY A 230 16.80 -14.92 11.21
N ILE A 231 16.32 -13.74 11.59
CA ILE A 231 17.16 -12.54 11.75
C ILE A 231 17.79 -12.55 13.15
N SER A 232 19.12 -12.40 13.21
CA SER A 232 19.82 -12.35 14.49
C SER A 232 19.51 -11.05 15.25
N LYS A 233 19.60 -11.06 16.58
CA LYS A 233 19.45 -9.85 17.41
C LYS A 233 20.35 -8.69 16.94
N PRO A 234 21.66 -8.89 16.63
CA PRO A 234 22.50 -7.83 16.07
C PRO A 234 21.98 -7.27 14.74
N ARG A 235 21.52 -8.13 13.82
CA ARG A 235 20.94 -7.69 12.54
C ARG A 235 19.63 -6.95 12.73
N SER A 236 18.80 -7.37 13.69
CA SER A 236 17.55 -6.68 14.05
C SER A 236 17.81 -5.28 14.60
N LEU A 237 18.85 -5.11 15.43
CA LEU A 237 19.25 -3.80 15.92
C LEU A 237 19.79 -2.91 14.79
N GLN A 238 20.68 -3.45 13.94
CA GLN A 238 21.20 -2.73 12.77
C GLN A 238 20.06 -2.25 11.85
N LEU A 239 19.06 -3.08 11.67
CA LEU A 239 17.88 -2.79 10.85
C LEU A 239 17.07 -1.61 11.39
N VAL A 240 16.85 -1.58 12.71
CA VAL A 240 16.17 -0.47 13.39
C VAL A 240 17.02 0.80 13.37
N ASP A 241 18.34 0.69 13.52
CA ASP A 241 19.25 1.83 13.46
C ASP A 241 19.27 2.49 12.07
N GLU A 242 19.22 1.71 10.98
CA GLU A 242 19.10 2.27 9.62
C GLU A 242 17.76 2.99 9.41
N HIS A 243 16.66 2.47 9.97
CA HIS A 243 15.35 3.13 9.92
C HIS A 243 15.32 4.44 10.70
N MET A 244 15.88 4.43 11.91
CA MET A 244 16.01 5.63 12.73
C MET A 244 16.85 6.71 12.02
N GLY A 245 17.94 6.32 11.36
CA GLY A 245 18.77 7.23 10.58
C GLY A 245 18.04 7.88 9.41
N MET A 246 17.16 7.16 8.70
CA MET A 246 16.32 7.76 7.65
C MET A 246 15.31 8.76 8.22
N LEU A 247 14.67 8.43 9.34
CA LEU A 247 13.72 9.35 9.99
C LEU A 247 14.42 10.61 10.48
N ASP A 248 15.62 10.50 11.04
CA ASP A 248 16.40 11.65 11.50
C ASP A 248 16.73 12.61 10.35
N LEU A 249 17.05 12.09 9.16
CA LEU A 249 17.26 12.89 7.95
C LEU A 249 15.97 13.58 7.48
N LEU A 250 14.87 12.84 7.44
CA LEU A 250 13.57 13.39 7.03
C LEU A 250 13.05 14.45 7.99
N MET A 251 13.25 14.26 9.31
CA MET A 251 12.90 15.24 10.32
C MET A 251 13.76 16.50 10.21
N ALA A 252 15.06 16.36 9.91
CA ALA A 252 15.94 17.50 9.72
C ALA A 252 15.49 18.39 8.55
N GLU A 253 15.04 17.78 7.45
CA GLU A 253 14.51 18.49 6.28
C GLU A 253 13.10 19.06 6.52
N SER A 254 12.29 18.38 7.33
CA SER A 254 10.90 18.76 7.61
C SER A 254 10.73 19.77 8.75
N ARG A 255 11.81 20.36 9.29
CA ARG A 255 11.74 21.28 10.45
C ARG A 255 10.83 22.50 10.24
N SER A 256 10.68 22.95 8.99
CA SER A 256 9.78 24.06 8.61
C SER A 256 8.35 23.61 8.28
N ARG A 257 8.05 22.30 8.35
CA ARG A 257 6.79 21.68 7.93
C ARG A 257 6.14 20.91 9.10
N PRO A 258 5.22 21.53 9.86
CA PRO A 258 4.76 21.00 11.16
C PRO A 258 3.97 19.69 11.08
N GLU A 259 3.15 19.49 10.04
CA GLU A 259 2.32 18.29 9.88
C GLU A 259 3.15 17.04 9.49
N PRO A 260 4.06 17.12 8.50
CA PRO A 260 5.07 16.08 8.26
C PRO A 260 5.93 15.74 9.48
N LEU A 261 6.40 16.76 10.21
CA LEU A 261 7.29 16.59 11.36
C LEU A 261 6.63 15.76 12.47
N LYS A 262 5.36 16.05 12.80
CA LYS A 262 4.61 15.32 13.84
C LYS A 262 4.48 13.82 13.54
N ARG A 263 4.28 13.47 12.26
CA ARG A 263 4.19 12.06 11.83
C ARG A 263 5.53 11.34 11.93
N LEU A 264 6.62 12.03 11.56
CA LEU A 264 7.97 11.52 11.68
C LEU A 264 8.39 11.30 13.14
N GLU A 265 8.00 12.21 14.04
CA GLU A 265 8.25 12.07 15.49
C GLU A 265 7.57 10.84 16.09
N VAL A 266 6.32 10.56 15.70
CA VAL A 266 5.58 9.37 16.13
C VAL A 266 6.26 8.09 15.62
N ALA A 267 6.64 8.07 14.34
CA ALA A 267 7.36 6.92 13.75
C ALA A 267 8.69 6.65 14.46
N ARG A 268 9.43 7.71 14.78
CA ARG A 268 10.71 7.63 15.49
C ARG A 268 10.55 7.12 16.93
N ALA A 269 9.51 7.56 17.64
CA ALA A 269 9.20 7.07 18.98
C ALA A 269 8.87 5.57 18.98
N ALA A 270 8.10 5.11 17.99
CA ALA A 270 7.75 3.70 17.84
C ALA A 270 9.00 2.81 17.59
N LEU A 271 9.91 3.25 16.72
CA LEU A 271 11.18 2.54 16.47
C LEU A 271 12.10 2.55 17.69
N SER A 272 12.16 3.66 18.44
CA SER A 272 12.93 3.72 19.70
C SER A 272 12.40 2.72 20.73
N PHE A 273 11.08 2.60 20.87
CA PHE A 273 10.46 1.58 21.72
C PHE A 273 10.81 0.17 21.27
N HIS A 274 10.74 -0.09 19.96
CA HIS A 274 11.06 -1.40 19.38
C HIS A 274 12.52 -1.79 19.57
N ARG A 275 13.46 -0.85 19.36
CA ARG A 275 14.90 -1.03 19.63
C ARG A 275 15.15 -1.50 21.07
N LYS A 276 14.57 -0.79 22.05
CA LYS A 276 14.67 -1.13 23.48
C LYS A 276 14.08 -2.50 23.80
N ARG A 277 13.11 -2.98 23.03
CA ARG A 277 12.53 -4.31 23.20
C ARG A 277 13.52 -5.38 22.70
N ILE A 278 14.08 -5.20 21.49
CA ILE A 278 15.11 -6.10 20.94
C ILE A 278 16.34 -6.18 21.86
N GLU A 279 16.75 -5.06 22.47
CA GLU A 279 17.87 -5.04 23.43
C GLU A 279 17.61 -5.89 24.67
N ARG A 280 16.35 -6.04 25.09
CA ARG A 280 15.92 -6.78 26.30
C ARG A 280 15.68 -8.27 26.08
N GLU A 281 15.40 -8.69 24.84
CA GLU A 281 15.23 -10.10 24.42
C GLU A 281 16.57 -10.81 24.24
#